data_AF-A0A418YNW3-F1
#
_entry.id   AF-A0A418YNW3-F1
#
_cell.length_a   1.000
_cell.length_b   1.000
_cell.length_c   1.000
_cell.angle_alpha   90.00
_cell.angle_beta   90.00
_cell.angle_gamma   90.00
#
_symmetry.space_group_name_H-M   'P 1'
#
loop_
_entity.id
_entity.type
_entity.pdbx_description
1 polymer ?
#
loop_
_entity_poly.entity_id
_entity_poly.type
_entity_poly.pdbx_seq_one_letter_code
_entity_poly.pdbx_strand_id
1 'polypeptide(L)'
;MRAQRQSIAKHVAERLFAAEEAIDIAAARIAELNAALPLARLDARLSAMIGQNAIQSSASAMLLVAETREKIVTTHANLKQASDAIGLPETSYGDLLKVASAEHRPEGQHLRAV
;
A
#
# COMPACT_ATOMS: atom_id res chain seq x y z
N MET A 1 21.55 -23.84 -2.97
CA MET A 1 20.16 -24.03 -2.50
C MET A 1 19.56 -22.81 -1.81
N ARG A 2 20.17 -22.23 -0.75
CA ARG A 2 19.62 -21.03 -0.05
C ARG A 2 19.49 -19.80 -0.96
N ALA A 3 20.53 -19.46 -1.71
CA ALA A 3 20.54 -18.32 -2.63
C ALA A 3 19.43 -18.42 -3.70
N GLN A 4 19.20 -19.62 -4.24
CA GLN A 4 18.10 -19.85 -5.19
C GLN A 4 16.73 -19.59 -4.56
N ARG A 5 16.50 -20.06 -3.33
CA ARG A 5 15.25 -19.78 -2.60
C ARG A 5 15.07 -18.30 -2.31
N GLN A 6 16.14 -17.59 -1.96
CA GLN A 6 16.11 -16.13 -1.76
C GLN A 6 15.76 -15.38 -3.05
N SER A 7 16.34 -15.78 -4.18
CA SER A 7 16.03 -15.16 -5.48
C SER A 7 14.57 -15.36 -5.86
N ILE A 8 14.02 -16.58 -5.67
CA ILE A 8 12.61 -16.87 -5.93
C ILE A 8 11.71 -16.06 -5.00
N ALA A 9 12.02 -16.01 -3.69
CA ALA A 9 11.25 -15.24 -2.72
C ALA A 9 11.23 -13.74 -3.05
N LYS A 10 12.38 -13.18 -3.44
CA LYS A 10 12.47 -11.78 -3.91
C LYS A 10 11.56 -11.53 -5.12
N HIS A 11 11.59 -12.42 -6.10
CA HIS A 11 10.73 -12.30 -7.29
C HIS A 11 9.24 -12.40 -6.98
N VAL A 12 8.85 -13.22 -6.01
CA VAL A 12 7.46 -13.29 -5.54
C VAL A 12 7.08 -11.99 -4.82
N ALA A 13 7.94 -11.48 -3.94
CA ALA A 13 7.71 -10.23 -3.23
C ALA A 13 7.58 -9.03 -4.19
N GLU A 14 8.43 -8.93 -5.21
CA GLU A 14 8.33 -7.90 -6.26
C GLU A 14 6.95 -7.89 -6.94
N ARG A 15 6.41 -9.07 -7.25
CA ARG A 15 5.08 -9.21 -7.88
C ARG A 15 3.94 -8.86 -6.92
N LEU A 16 4.10 -9.21 -5.64
CA LEU A 16 3.14 -8.88 -4.60
C LEU A 16 3.05 -7.36 -4.42
N PHE A 17 4.19 -6.67 -4.28
CA PHE A 17 4.22 -5.22 -4.16
C PHE A 17 3.62 -4.52 -5.38
N ALA A 18 3.95 -4.99 -6.59
CA ALA A 18 3.35 -4.45 -7.81
C ALA A 18 1.83 -4.65 -7.85
N ALA A 19 1.32 -5.77 -7.33
CA ALA A 19 -0.12 -6.02 -7.24
C ALA A 19 -0.80 -5.11 -6.20
N GLU A 20 -0.18 -4.90 -5.03
CA GLU A 20 -0.65 -3.95 -4.00
C GLU A 20 -0.75 -2.53 -4.57
N GLU A 21 0.31 -2.06 -5.22
CA GLU A 21 0.35 -0.72 -5.84
C GLU A 21 -0.72 -0.57 -6.93
N ALA A 22 -0.88 -1.56 -7.81
CA ALA A 22 -1.87 -1.52 -8.87
C ALA A 22 -3.31 -1.42 -8.33
N ILE A 23 -3.61 -2.12 -7.22
CA ILE A 23 -4.91 -2.05 -6.57
C ILE A 23 -5.15 -0.69 -5.92
N ASP A 24 -4.14 -0.11 -5.27
CA ASP A 24 -4.25 1.21 -4.66
C ASP A 24 -4.47 2.30 -5.72
N ILE A 25 -3.78 2.22 -6.85
CA ILE A 25 -4.03 3.10 -8.00
C ILE A 25 -5.46 2.90 -8.55
N ALA A 26 -5.92 1.66 -8.70
CA ALA A 26 -7.28 1.38 -9.16
C ALA A 26 -8.34 1.95 -8.21
N ALA A 27 -8.14 1.79 -6.89
CA ALA A 27 -9.01 2.37 -5.87
C ALA A 27 -9.08 3.90 -6.00
N ALA A 28 -7.94 4.57 -6.16
CA ALA A 28 -7.92 6.02 -6.33
C ALA A 28 -8.72 6.47 -7.56
N ARG A 29 -8.55 5.81 -8.71
CA ARG A 29 -9.29 6.15 -9.95
C ARG A 29 -10.78 5.91 -9.86
N ILE A 30 -11.22 4.85 -9.20
CA ILE A 30 -12.65 4.59 -8.99
C ILE A 30 -13.23 5.62 -8.01
N ALA A 31 -12.45 6.10 -7.02
CA ALA A 31 -12.89 7.12 -6.08
C ALA A 31 -13.12 8.46 -6.79
N GLU A 32 -12.18 8.85 -7.66
CA GLU A 32 -12.31 10.02 -8.53
C GLU A 32 -13.58 9.94 -9.38
N LEU A 33 -13.85 8.78 -10.01
CA LEU A 33 -15.06 8.57 -10.80
C LEU A 33 -16.34 8.67 -9.94
N ASN A 34 -16.36 8.03 -8.77
CA ASN A 34 -17.49 8.08 -7.84
C ASN A 34 -17.83 9.50 -7.39
N ALA A 35 -16.83 10.36 -7.24
CA ALA A 35 -17.03 11.77 -6.94
C ALA A 35 -17.51 12.57 -8.17
N ALA A 36 -16.94 12.31 -9.34
CA ALA A 36 -17.25 13.04 -10.57
C ALA A 36 -18.71 12.85 -11.04
N LEU A 37 -19.26 11.63 -10.90
CA LEU A 37 -20.62 11.33 -11.38
C LEU A 37 -21.73 12.20 -10.75
N PRO A 38 -21.87 12.30 -9.41
CA PRO A 38 -22.87 13.17 -8.81
C PRO A 38 -22.60 14.66 -9.07
N LEU A 39 -21.33 15.09 -9.10
CA LEU A 39 -20.98 16.48 -9.41
C LEU A 39 -21.41 16.87 -10.83
N ALA A 40 -21.12 16.04 -11.82
CA ALA A 40 -21.53 16.27 -13.21
C ALA A 40 -23.05 16.41 -13.35
N ARG A 41 -23.83 15.69 -12.53
CA ARG A 41 -25.30 15.81 -12.51
C ARG A 41 -25.76 17.14 -11.94
N LEU A 42 -25.12 17.61 -10.87
CA LEU A 42 -25.40 18.91 -10.28
C LEU A 42 -25.06 20.03 -11.27
N ASP A 43 -23.89 19.97 -11.90
CA ASP A 43 -23.43 20.94 -12.89
C ASP A 43 -24.37 21.02 -14.10
N ALA A 44 -24.87 19.86 -14.56
CA ALA A 44 -25.82 19.76 -15.66
C ALA A 44 -27.28 19.99 -15.24
N ARG A 45 -27.56 20.27 -13.95
CA ARG A 45 -28.92 20.44 -13.39
C ARG A 45 -29.87 19.28 -13.70
N LEU A 46 -29.33 18.06 -13.71
CA LEU A 46 -30.09 16.84 -14.02
C LEU A 46 -30.82 16.32 -12.78
N SER A 47 -31.95 15.65 -13.01
CA SER A 47 -32.69 14.96 -11.94
C SER A 47 -31.84 13.87 -11.26
N ALA A 48 -32.09 13.66 -9.97
CA ALA A 48 -31.51 12.61 -9.12
C ALA A 48 -31.81 11.16 -9.57
N MET A 49 -32.62 10.96 -10.62
CA MET A 49 -32.76 9.64 -11.27
C MET A 49 -31.79 9.42 -12.46
N ILE A 50 -31.35 10.48 -13.14
CA ILE A 50 -30.51 10.36 -14.34
C ILE A 50 -29.10 9.85 -14.01
N GLY A 51 -28.73 8.66 -14.48
CA GLY A 51 -27.41 8.08 -14.24
C GLY A 51 -27.26 7.41 -12.86
N GLN A 52 -28.36 7.21 -12.11
CA GLN A 52 -28.32 6.56 -10.80
C GLN A 52 -27.71 5.15 -10.84
N ASN A 53 -28.04 4.36 -11.88
CA ASN A 53 -27.48 3.02 -12.05
C ASN A 53 -25.96 3.04 -12.26
N ALA A 54 -25.42 4.08 -12.91
CA ALA A 54 -23.98 4.25 -13.10
C ALA A 54 -23.28 4.56 -11.77
N ILE A 55 -23.86 5.44 -10.95
CA ILE A 55 -23.35 5.73 -9.59
C ILE A 55 -23.36 4.45 -8.75
N GLN A 56 -24.47 3.70 -8.77
CA GLN A 56 -24.57 2.45 -8.03
C GLN A 56 -23.53 1.42 -8.48
N SER A 57 -23.38 1.21 -9.79
CA SER A 57 -22.39 0.27 -10.33
C SER A 57 -20.95 0.67 -9.99
N SER A 58 -20.62 1.96 -10.08
CA SER A 58 -19.29 2.48 -9.74
C SER A 58 -19.00 2.41 -8.23
N ALA A 59 -20.01 2.64 -7.39
CA ALA A 59 -19.90 2.42 -5.94
C ALA A 59 -19.68 0.94 -5.60
N SER A 60 -20.40 0.02 -6.25
CA SER A 60 -20.18 -1.43 -6.10
C SER A 60 -18.77 -1.85 -6.53
N ALA A 61 -18.23 -1.27 -7.61
CA ALA A 61 -16.86 -1.54 -8.03
C ALA A 61 -15.84 -1.11 -6.96
N MET A 62 -16.07 0.01 -6.27
CA MET A 62 -15.21 0.45 -5.17
C MET A 62 -15.17 -0.57 -4.02
N LEU A 63 -16.32 -1.12 -3.63
CA LEU A 63 -16.40 -2.13 -2.57
C LEU A 63 -15.59 -3.37 -2.94
N LEU A 64 -15.73 -3.86 -4.18
CA LEU A 64 -14.97 -5.02 -4.67
C LEU A 64 -13.46 -4.77 -4.67
N VAL A 65 -13.01 -3.56 -4.99
CA VAL A 65 -11.58 -3.22 -4.94
C VAL A 65 -11.08 -3.16 -3.50
N ALA A 66 -11.85 -2.62 -2.56
CA ALA A 66 -11.51 -2.63 -1.15
C ALA A 66 -11.37 -4.06 -0.59
N GLU A 67 -12.32 -4.95 -0.93
CA GLU A 67 -12.26 -6.37 -0.55
C GLU A 67 -11.05 -7.08 -1.20
N THR A 68 -10.75 -6.75 -2.45
CA THR A 68 -9.58 -7.31 -3.16
C THR A 68 -8.29 -6.88 -2.47
N ARG A 69 -8.19 -5.62 -2.05
CA ARG A 69 -7.05 -5.09 -1.30
C ARG A 69 -6.83 -5.85 0.00
N GLU A 70 -7.90 -6.07 0.78
CA GLU A 70 -7.83 -6.84 2.02
C GLU A 70 -7.29 -8.27 1.79
N LYS A 71 -7.75 -8.94 0.73
CA LYS A 71 -7.27 -10.28 0.36
C LYS A 71 -5.79 -10.28 -0.03
N ILE A 72 -5.31 -9.24 -0.71
CA ILE A 72 -3.88 -9.12 -1.07
C ILE A 72 -3.02 -8.83 0.15
N VAL A 73 -3.44 -7.96 1.05
CA VAL A 73 -2.74 -7.72 2.34
C VAL A 73 -2.68 -9.01 3.17
N THR A 74 -3.76 -9.78 3.20
CA THR A 74 -3.78 -11.11 3.84
C THR A 74 -2.80 -12.07 3.15
N THR A 75 -2.72 -12.05 1.82
CA THR A 75 -1.76 -12.84 1.05
C THR A 75 -0.32 -12.45 1.40
N HIS A 76 -0.04 -11.16 1.58
CA HIS A 76 1.26 -10.67 2.07
C HIS A 76 1.62 -11.28 3.41
N ALA A 77 0.72 -11.20 4.39
CA ALA A 77 0.95 -11.76 5.72
C ALA A 77 1.23 -13.28 5.67
N ASN A 78 0.50 -14.02 4.83
CA ASN A 78 0.70 -15.45 4.65
C ASN A 78 2.04 -15.76 3.97
N LEU A 79 2.47 -14.96 2.99
CA LEU A 79 3.78 -15.10 2.35
C LEU A 79 4.94 -14.79 3.29
N LYS A 80 4.75 -13.85 4.23
CA LYS A 80 5.71 -13.59 5.31
C LYS A 80 5.89 -14.83 6.20
N GLN A 81 4.78 -15.42 6.68
CA GLN A 81 4.82 -16.65 7.47
C GLN A 81 5.46 -17.82 6.71
N ALA A 82 5.16 -17.96 5.42
CA ALA A 82 5.77 -18.99 4.57
C ALA A 82 7.29 -18.78 4.43
N SER A 83 7.75 -17.53 4.31
CA SER A 83 9.18 -17.18 4.22
C SER A 83 9.93 -17.55 5.51
N ASP A 84 9.32 -17.29 6.66
CA ASP A 84 9.86 -17.67 7.97
C ASP A 84 9.98 -19.21 8.09
N ALA A 85 8.95 -19.95 7.67
CA ALA A 85 8.92 -21.41 7.72
C ALA A 85 10.01 -22.09 6.86
N ILE A 86 10.45 -21.46 5.77
CA ILE A 86 11.51 -22.01 4.88
C ILE A 86 12.92 -21.52 5.24
N GLY A 87 13.10 -20.91 6.41
CA GLY A 87 14.39 -20.42 6.88
C GLY A 87 14.90 -19.24 6.06
N LEU A 88 13.99 -18.44 5.51
CA LEU A 88 14.25 -17.11 4.97
C LEU A 88 13.61 -16.03 5.86
N PRO A 89 13.86 -16.05 7.18
CA PRO A 89 13.36 -14.97 8.04
C PRO A 89 13.95 -13.67 7.56
N GLU A 90 13.23 -12.58 7.87
CA GLU A 90 13.56 -11.19 7.56
C GLU A 90 15.00 -10.87 7.99
N THR A 91 15.96 -11.20 7.13
CA THR A 91 17.35 -10.85 7.31
C THR A 91 17.39 -9.43 6.83
N SER A 92 17.14 -8.50 7.75
CA SER A 92 17.23 -7.05 7.63
C SER A 92 17.57 -6.65 6.19
N TYR A 93 16.56 -6.18 5.46
CA TYR A 93 16.82 -5.28 4.33
C TYR A 93 17.57 -4.09 4.95
N GLY A 94 18.90 -4.21 5.00
CA GLY A 94 19.76 -3.24 5.64
C GLY A 94 19.62 -1.91 4.91
N ASP A 95 19.57 -0.85 5.70
CA ASP A 95 19.91 0.52 5.31
C ASP A 95 19.00 1.24 4.30
N LEU A 96 17.70 1.38 4.60
CA LEU A 96 16.97 2.56 4.11
C LEU A 96 16.60 3.55 5.22
N LEU A 97 16.61 3.15 6.50
CA LEU A 97 16.34 4.04 7.64
C LEU A 97 17.11 3.58 8.90
N LYS A 98 18.44 3.52 8.81
CA LYS A 98 19.27 3.70 10.00
C LYS A 98 19.95 5.05 9.85
N VAL A 99 19.24 6.11 10.22
CA VAL A 99 19.87 7.40 10.49
C VAL A 99 21.03 7.10 11.42
N ALA A 100 22.22 7.46 10.97
CA ALA A 100 23.47 7.21 11.65
C ALA A 100 23.40 7.77 13.08
N SER A 101 23.15 6.91 14.07
CA SER A 101 23.70 7.12 15.40
C SER A 101 25.17 6.70 15.38
N ALA A 102 25.93 7.31 14.47
CA ALA A 102 27.36 7.37 14.55
C ALA A 102 27.66 8.39 15.64
N GLU A 103 28.22 7.87 16.73
CA GLU A 103 28.99 8.54 17.75
C GLU A 103 29.39 9.99 17.40
N HIS A 104 28.76 10.94 18.07
CA HIS A 104 29.34 12.24 18.33
C HIS A 104 29.14 12.53 19.82
N ARG A 105 30.17 12.18 20.61
CA ARG A 105 30.45 12.87 21.87
C ARG A 105 31.24 14.12 21.51
N PRO A 106 30.67 15.33 21.60
CA PRO A 106 31.49 16.49 21.87
C PRO A 106 31.67 16.59 23.38
N GLU A 107 32.92 16.47 23.81
CA GLU A 107 33.36 16.91 25.12
C GLU A 107 33.01 18.39 25.31
N GLY A 108 32.50 18.71 26.51
CA GLY A 108 32.59 20.04 27.10
C GLY A 108 31.81 21.17 26.40
N GLN A 109 30.56 21.39 26.80
CA GLN A 109 30.02 22.74 26.79
C GLN A 109 29.08 22.98 27.97
N HIS A 110 29.61 23.65 29.00
CA HIS A 110 28.83 24.22 30.08
C HIS A 110 27.91 25.31 29.51
N LEU A 111 26.60 25.20 29.77
CA LEU A 111 25.70 26.34 29.68
C LEU A 111 25.09 26.57 31.06
N ARG A 112 25.51 27.70 31.66
CA ARG A 112 24.95 28.27 32.88
C ARG A 112 23.54 28.77 32.59
N ALA A 113 22.63 28.51 33.53
CA ALA A 113 21.33 29.15 33.57
C ALA A 113 21.51 30.66 33.84
N VAL A 114 20.75 31.47 33.09
CA VAL A 114 20.33 32.83 33.47
C VAL A 114 18.83 32.90 33.24
#